data_AF-A0A9P0LAP8-F1
#
_entry.id   AF-A0A9P0LAP8-F1
#
_cell.length_a   1.000
_cell.length_b   1.000
_cell.length_c   1.000
_cell.angle_alpha   90.00
_cell.angle_beta   90.00
_cell.angle_gamma   90.00
#
_symmetry.space_group_name_H-M   'P 1'
#
loop_
_entity.id
_entity.type
_entity.pdbx_description
1 polymer ?
#
loop_
_entity_poly.entity_id
_entity_poly.type
_entity_poly.pdbx_seq_one_letter_code
_entity_poly.pdbx_strand_id
1 'polypeptide(L)' 'MLQGMDYLGKKSIVHRDLAARNILVVDENQVKISDFGLAQVMGTNDYYILKTPNRELPIKW' A
#
# COMPACT_ATOMS: atom_id res chain seq x y z
N MET A 1 12.73 -4.63 0.51
CA MET A 1 11.38 -4.61 -0.13
C MET A 1 10.55 -5.86 0.16
N LEU A 2 11.03 -7.09 -0.13
CA LEU A 2 10.27 -8.33 0.10
C LEU A 2 9.74 -8.48 1.54
N GLN A 3 10.61 -8.29 2.54
CA GLN A 3 10.20 -8.33 3.96
C GLN A 3 9.16 -7.26 4.32
N GLY A 4 9.21 -6.09 3.67
CA GLY A 4 8.25 -5.01 3.88
C GLY A 4 6.88 -5.33 3.30
N MET A 5 6.81 -5.90 2.09
CA MET A 5 5.54 -6.31 1.49
C MET A 5 4.94 -7.53 2.18
N ASP A 6 5.77 -8.47 2.66
CA ASP A 6 5.31 -9.58 3.50
C ASP A 6 4.70 -9.08 4.82
N TYR A 7 5.31 -8.07 5.44
CA TYR A 7 4.74 -7.42 6.63
C TYR A 7 3.38 -6.77 6.35
N LEU A 8 3.25 -6.04 5.24
CA LEU A 8 1.98 -5.43 4.84
C LEU A 8 0.90 -6.49 4.56
N GLY A 9 1.28 -7.59 3.88
CA GLY A 9 0.39 -8.73 3.65
C GLY A 9 -0.12 -9.35 4.95
N LYS A 10 0.77 -9.60 5.92
CA LYS A 10 0.40 -10.12 7.25
C LYS A 10 -0.50 -9.19 8.07
N LYS A 11 -0.48 -7.88 7.76
CA LYS A 11 -1.36 -6.88 8.37
C LYS A 11 -2.62 -6.61 7.56
N SER A 12 -2.84 -7.33 6.46
CA SER A 12 -3.92 -7.08 5.51
C SER A 12 -3.94 -5.61 5.02
N ILE A 13 -2.75 -5.03 4.82
CA ILE A 13 -2.57 -3.67 4.33
C ILE A 13 -2.20 -3.72 2.87
N VAL A 14 -2.99 -3.07 2.02
CA VAL A 14 -2.68 -2.88 0.61
C VAL A 14 -2.15 -1.46 0.41
N HIS A 15 -0.89 -1.30 -0.01
CA HIS A 15 -0.26 0.02 -0.19
C HIS A 15 -0.86 0.84 -1.35
N ARG A 16 -1.24 0.18 -2.44
CA ARG A 16 -1.79 0.73 -3.70
C ARG A 16 -0.93 1.72 -4.48
N ASP A 17 0.14 2.24 -3.91
CA ASP A 17 1.12 3.07 -4.62
C ASP A 17 2.56 2.69 -4.27
N LEU A 18 2.91 1.41 -4.44
CA LEU A 18 4.29 1.00 -4.22
C LEU A 18 5.12 1.36 -5.47
N ALA A 19 5.94 2.40 -5.34
CA ALA A 19 6.87 2.85 -6.36
C ALA A 19 8.21 3.22 -5.72
N ALA A 20 9.29 3.24 -6.50
CA ALA A 20 10.63 3.58 -5.99
C ALA A 20 10.68 4.93 -5.25
N ARG A 21 9.90 5.92 -5.71
CA ARG A 21 9.73 7.22 -5.04
C ARG A 21 9.18 7.13 -3.61
N ASN A 22 8.44 6.08 -3.31
CA ASN A 22 7.81 5.83 -2.00
C ASN A 22 8.67 4.89 -1.14
N ILE A 23 9.89 4.59 -1.57
CA ILE A 23 10.88 3.83 -0.80
C ILE A 23 11.93 4.80 -0.26
N LEU A 24 12.05 4.86 1.07
CA LEU A 24 13.07 5.65 1.76
C LEU A 24 14.30 4.78 2.01
N VAL A 25 15.45 5.22 1.53
CA VAL A 25 16.74 4.60 1.83
C VAL A 25 17.24 5.17 3.16
N VAL A 26 17.50 4.30 4.14
CA VAL A 26 18.01 4.69 5.46
C VAL A 26 19.53 4.54 5.49
N ASP A 27 20.03 3.42 4.95
CA ASP A 27 21.45 3.13 4.78
C ASP A 27 21.63 2.17 3.59
N GLU A 28 22.88 1.75 3.30
CA GLU A 28 23.21 0.87 2.16
C GLU A 28 22.44 -0.46 2.15
N ASN A 29 21.99 -0.93 3.32
CA ASN A 29 21.37 -2.24 3.48
C ASN A 29 19.92 -2.15 3.96
N GLN A 30 19.42 -0.97 4.31
CA GLN A 30 18.10 -0.75 4.88
C GLN A 30 17.26 0.23 4.06
N VAL A 31 16.06 -0.23 3.70
CA VAL A 31 15.03 0.59 3.05
C VAL A 31 13.70 0.46 3.78
N LYS A 32 12.90 1.53 3.79
CA LYS A 32 11.57 1.59 4.42
C LYS A 32 10.51 1.99 3.39
N ILE A 33 9.32 1.41 3.51
CA ILE A 33 8.16 1.76 2.68
C ILE A 33 7.48 2.98 3.30
N SER A 34 7.11 3.97 2.49
CA SER A 34 6.53 5.24 2.89
C SER A 34 5.36 5.64 1.97
N ASP A 35 4.68 6.73 2.31
CA ASP A 35 3.50 7.25 1.59
C ASP A 35 2.30 6.27 1.54
N PHE A 36 1.69 6.10 2.70
CA PHE A 36 0.47 5.32 2.88
C PHE A 36 -0.81 6.12 2.56
N GLY A 37 -0.72 7.27 1.86
CA GLY A 37 -1.87 8.12 1.55
C GLY A 37 -2.96 7.41 0.72
N LEU A 38 -2.56 6.38 -0.03
CA LEU A 38 -3.47 5.48 -0.76
C LEU A 38 -3.64 4.11 -0.11
N ALA A 39 -3.01 3.84 1.02
CA ALA A 39 -3.05 2.53 1.63
C ALA A 39 -4.40 2.26 2.28
N GLN A 40 -4.82 0.99 2.26
CA GLN A 40 -6.08 0.58 2.87
C GLN A 40 -5.92 -0.73 3.61
N VAL A 41 -6.49 -0.79 4.81
CA VAL A 41 -6.63 -2.02 5.60
C VAL A 41 -7.84 -2.78 5.08
N MET A 42 -7.64 -4.02 4.66
CA MET A 42 -8.75 -4.89 4.28
C MET A 42 -9.46 -5.37 5.55
N GLY A 43 -10.79 -5.36 5.53
CA GLY A 43 -11.60 -5.88 6.65
C GLY A 43 -11.54 -7.41 6.70
N THR A 44 -12.32 -8.01 7.59
CA THR A 44 -12.49 -9.48 7.71
C THR A 44 -13.01 -10.18 6.46
N ASN A 45 -13.40 -9.42 5.44
CA ASN A 45 -13.80 -9.93 4.15
C ASN A 45 -12.77 -9.50 3.10
N ASP A 46 -12.32 -10.47 2.30
CA ASP A 46 -11.28 -10.33 1.27
C ASP A 46 -11.65 -9.38 0.12
N TYR A 47 -12.83 -8.76 0.18
CA TYR A 47 -13.30 -7.81 -0.82
C TYR A 47 -13.05 -6.36 -0.39
N TYR A 48 -12.54 -5.59 -1.35
CA TYR A 48 -12.30 -4.17 -1.21
C TYR A 48 -13.63 -3.39 -1.19
N ILE A 49 -13.93 -2.72 -0.06
CA ILE A 49 -15.06 -1.79 0.05
C ILE A 49 -14.51 -0.35 0.02
N LEU A 50 -14.93 0.43 -0.97
CA LEU A 50 -14.69 1.87 -1.01
C LEU A 50 -15.44 2.53 0.15
N LYS A 51 -14.70 3.09 1.13
CA LYS A 51 -15.33 3.86 2.23
C LYS A 51 -15.83 5.24 1.79
N THR A 52 -15.32 5.76 0.67
CA THR A 52 -15.75 7.01 0.05
C THR A 52 -16.40 6.72 -1.29
N PRO A 53 -17.74 6.90 -1.43
CA PRO A 53 -18.47 6.55 -2.66
C PRO A 53 -18.08 7.41 -3.88
N ASN A 54 -17.48 8.59 -3.69
CA ASN A 54 -17.17 9.56 -4.76
C ASN A 54 -15.67 9.64 -5.15
N ARG A 55 -14.87 8.61 -4.89
CA ARG A 55 -13.47 8.63 -5.34
C ARG A 55 -13.42 8.19 -6.81
N GLU A 56 -13.20 9.13 -7.72
CA GLU A 56 -12.88 8.82 -9.11
C GLU A 56 -11.60 7.97 -9.13
N LEU A 57 -11.77 6.68 -9.39
CA LEU A 57 -10.64 5.79 -9.61
C LEU A 57 -10.15 6.06 -11.04
N PRO A 58 -8.85 6.32 -11.26
CA PRO A 58 -8.31 6.48 -12.59
C PRO A 58 -8.27 5.11 -13.28
N ILE A 59 -9.44 4.65 -13.73
CA ILE A 59 -9.57 3.50 -14.63
C ILE A 59 -9.51 4.09 -16.03
N LYS A 60 -8.34 4.05 -16.65
CA LYS A 60 -8.27 4.21 -18.10
C LYS A 60 -8.68 2.88 -18.72
N TRP A 61 -9.80 2.89 -19.43
CA TRP A 61 -10.19 1.85 -20.37
C TRP A 61 -9.17 1.75 -21.51
#